data_AF-A0A0R3TGY7-F1
#
_entry.id   AF-A0A0R3TGY7-F1
#
_cell.length_a   1.000
_cell.length_b   1.000
_cell.length_c   1.000
_cell.angle_alpha   90.00
_cell.angle_beta   90.00
_cell.angle_gamma   90.00
#
_symmetry.space_group_name_H-M   'P 1'
#
loop_
_entity.id
_entity.type
_entity.pdbx_description
1 polymer ?
#
loop_
_entity_poly.entity_id
_entity_poly.type
_entity_poly.pdbx_seq_one_letter_code
_entity_poly.pdbx_strand_id
1 'polypeptide(L)'
;MMKCCAVFVNYAKSRMLRPESQRRMVLIIVSIALLLDNMLYMVIVPIIPDYLRTMDVLRHKEDLLSNISRAAKIQNSTGKEKIQVIWPVPEAEDAKIGTLFAFKAIVQLFFNPLTGHIIDRVGYDIPMVIGLSVIFISTSIFAFGRSFGVMFTARGLQGVGSAFADTSGLAMIADRYTEENERTMALGIALAFISFGSLFAPPFGGVLYQYCGKEFPFIALAFLALFDGFLVLFIMKPVRLVRMELKAEGALPKPVPIHRLLRDPFILICAGALVAANISLAFLE
;
A
#
# COMPACT_ATOMS: atom_id res chain seq x y z
N MET A 1 -23.22 -8.39 25.75
CA MET A 1 -22.41 -7.99 24.56
C MET A 1 -23.22 -7.86 23.27
N MET A 2 -24.09 -8.82 22.88
CA MET A 2 -24.85 -8.76 21.61
C MET A 2 -25.83 -7.57 21.48
N LYS A 3 -26.46 -7.11 22.58
CA LYS A 3 -27.40 -5.96 22.53
C LYS A 3 -26.71 -4.61 22.25
N CYS A 4 -25.49 -4.38 22.75
CA CYS A 4 -24.72 -3.16 22.43
C CYS A 4 -24.27 -3.14 20.97
N CYS A 5 -23.84 -4.29 20.43
CA CYS A 5 -23.46 -4.39 19.03
C CYS A 5 -24.65 -4.09 18.10
N ALA A 6 -25.84 -4.63 18.42
CA ALA A 6 -27.07 -4.34 17.69
C ALA A 6 -27.49 -2.86 17.76
N VAL A 7 -27.31 -2.19 18.91
CA VAL A 7 -27.60 -0.75 19.06
C VAL A 7 -26.60 0.10 18.29
N PHE A 8 -25.31 -0.22 18.32
CA PHE A 8 -24.29 0.48 17.52
C PHE A 8 -24.51 0.28 16.02
N VAL A 9 -24.86 -0.94 15.60
CA VAL A 9 -25.21 -1.27 14.21
C VAL A 9 -26.46 -0.52 13.76
N ASN A 10 -27.51 -0.46 14.58
CA ASN A 10 -28.73 0.29 14.26
C ASN A 10 -28.53 1.81 14.29
N TYR A 11 -27.67 2.33 15.18
CA TYR A 11 -27.29 3.73 15.24
C TYR A 11 -26.40 4.15 14.06
N ALA A 12 -25.47 3.28 13.66
CA ALA A 12 -24.70 3.46 12.43
C ALA A 12 -25.62 3.45 11.20
N LYS A 13 -26.58 2.51 11.14
CA LYS A 13 -27.56 2.40 10.05
C LYS A 13 -28.47 3.63 9.93
N SER A 14 -28.87 4.23 11.04
CA SER A 14 -29.70 5.45 11.04
C SER A 14 -28.91 6.72 10.66
N ARG A 15 -27.60 6.79 10.95
CA ARG A 15 -26.72 7.84 10.42
C ARG A 15 -26.39 7.67 8.94
N MET A 16 -26.25 6.43 8.47
CA MET A 16 -25.98 6.12 7.05
C MET A 16 -27.07 6.60 6.10
N LEU A 17 -28.32 6.71 6.57
CA LEU A 17 -29.45 7.21 5.78
C LEU A 17 -29.38 8.72 5.50
N ARG A 18 -28.52 9.49 6.19
CA ARG A 18 -28.32 10.91 5.91
C ARG A 18 -27.19 11.08 4.89
N PRO A 19 -27.45 11.66 3.70
CA PRO A 19 -26.45 11.78 2.63
C PRO A 19 -25.19 12.54 3.04
N GLU A 20 -25.35 13.53 3.93
CA GLU A 20 -24.30 14.34 4.58
C GLU A 20 -23.36 13.54 5.50
N SER A 21 -23.91 12.64 6.33
CA SER A 21 -23.08 11.83 7.23
C SER A 21 -22.35 10.73 6.46
N GLN A 22 -22.98 10.22 5.40
CA GLN A 22 -22.40 9.19 4.56
C GLN A 22 -21.19 9.69 3.78
N ARG A 23 -21.26 10.88 3.18
CA ARG A 23 -20.11 11.48 2.47
C ARG A 23 -18.92 11.74 3.38
N ARG A 24 -19.17 12.20 4.61
CA ARG A 24 -18.12 12.38 5.62
C ARG A 24 -17.49 11.07 6.08
N MET A 25 -18.28 10.01 6.27
CA MET A 25 -17.76 8.67 6.61
C MET A 25 -16.89 8.10 5.48
N VAL A 26 -17.34 8.24 4.23
CA VAL A 26 -16.58 7.87 3.03
C VAL A 26 -15.24 8.59 2.99
N LEU A 27 -15.23 9.91 3.19
CA LEU A 27 -14.00 10.69 3.23
C LEU A 27 -13.04 10.19 4.32
N ILE A 28 -13.53 9.95 5.54
CA ILE A 28 -12.69 9.48 6.65
C ILE A 28 -12.05 8.13 6.32
N ILE A 29 -12.83 7.18 5.79
CA ILE A 29 -12.34 5.83 5.48
C ILE A 29 -11.34 5.85 4.34
N VAL A 30 -11.62 6.58 3.27
CA VAL A 30 -10.65 6.73 2.16
C VAL A 30 -9.37 7.40 2.65
N SER A 31 -9.47 8.44 3.49
CA SER A 31 -8.29 9.09 4.07
C SER A 31 -7.48 8.12 4.94
N ILE A 32 -8.13 7.24 5.71
CA ILE A 32 -7.46 6.18 6.47
C ILE A 32 -6.79 5.18 5.53
N ALA A 33 -7.48 4.69 4.51
CA ALA A 33 -6.91 3.77 3.52
C ALA A 33 -5.64 4.33 2.86
N LEU A 34 -5.71 5.58 2.38
CA LEU A 34 -4.57 6.28 1.76
C LEU A 34 -3.43 6.52 2.75
N LEU A 35 -3.75 6.89 3.99
CA LEU A 35 -2.76 7.00 5.06
C LEU A 35 -2.07 5.66 5.32
N LEU A 36 -2.82 4.54 5.36
CA LEU A 36 -2.26 3.22 5.63
C LEU A 36 -1.37 2.70 4.51
N ASP A 37 -1.75 2.86 3.24
CA ASP A 37 -0.89 2.46 2.11
C ASP A 37 0.44 3.21 2.17
N ASN A 38 0.37 4.52 2.42
CA ASN A 38 1.55 5.34 2.45
C ASN A 38 2.39 5.13 3.72
N MET A 39 1.75 4.86 4.86
CA MET A 39 2.46 4.44 6.07
C MET A 39 3.19 3.12 5.86
N LEU A 40 2.54 2.13 5.24
CA LEU A 40 3.18 0.85 4.91
C LEU A 40 4.39 1.06 4.00
N TYR A 41 4.27 1.93 2.99
CA TYR A 41 5.39 2.25 2.10
C TYR A 41 6.58 2.85 2.88
N MET A 42 6.32 3.88 3.68
CA MET A 42 7.36 4.66 4.36
C MET A 42 7.96 3.98 5.61
N VAL A 43 7.19 3.13 6.31
CA VAL A 43 7.72 2.29 7.41
C VAL A 43 8.76 1.30 6.90
N ILE A 44 8.59 0.85 5.66
CA ILE A 44 9.48 -0.17 5.08
C ILE A 44 10.83 0.44 4.66
N VAL A 45 10.89 1.73 4.33
CA VAL A 45 12.12 2.45 3.95
C VAL A 45 13.28 2.25 4.94
N PRO A 46 13.11 2.49 6.25
CA PRO A 46 14.18 2.23 7.21
C PRO A 46 14.40 0.74 7.53
N ILE A 47 13.38 -0.11 7.37
CA ILE A 47 13.42 -1.51 7.84
C ILE A 47 14.12 -2.44 6.83
N ILE A 48 13.89 -2.28 5.52
CA ILE A 48 14.48 -3.15 4.49
C ILE A 48 16.02 -3.17 4.53
N PRO A 49 16.72 -2.02 4.59
CA PRO A 49 18.18 -2.00 4.56
C PRO A 49 18.79 -2.73 5.76
N ASP A 50 18.23 -2.52 6.95
CA ASP A 50 18.68 -3.17 8.18
C ASP A 50 18.47 -4.69 8.13
N TYR A 51 17.33 -5.10 7.56
CA TYR A 51 16.99 -6.50 7.41
C TYR A 51 17.85 -7.23 6.37
N LEU A 52 18.09 -6.62 5.21
CA LEU A 52 18.96 -7.18 4.16
C LEU A 52 20.38 -7.36 4.66
N ARG A 53 20.94 -6.36 5.35
CA ARG A 53 22.26 -6.45 5.96
C ARG A 53 22.34 -7.61 6.95
N THR A 54 21.34 -7.76 7.81
CA THR A 54 21.31 -8.86 8.78
C THR A 54 21.30 -10.23 8.08
N MET A 55 20.53 -10.38 7.02
CA MET A 55 20.49 -11.60 6.22
C MET A 55 21.81 -11.90 5.50
N ASP A 56 22.42 -10.89 4.86
CA ASP A 56 23.67 -11.06 4.12
C ASP A 56 24.85 -11.36 5.08
N VAL A 57 24.86 -10.79 6.29
CA VAL A 57 25.82 -11.13 7.37
C VAL A 57 25.64 -12.58 7.85
N LEU A 58 24.40 -13.02 8.08
CA LEU A 58 24.14 -14.40 8.52
C LEU A 58 24.55 -15.41 7.46
N ARG A 59 24.27 -15.13 6.18
CA ARG A 59 24.67 -15.96 5.04
C ARG A 59 26.19 -16.05 4.89
N HIS A 60 26.89 -14.91 4.95
CA HIS A 60 28.36 -14.90 4.90
C HIS A 60 28.98 -15.68 6.08
N LYS A 61 28.37 -15.60 7.26
CA LYS A 61 28.82 -16.35 8.43
C LYS A 61 28.64 -17.86 8.23
N GLU A 62 27.53 -18.32 7.66
CA GLU A 62 27.31 -19.73 7.31
C GLU A 62 28.31 -20.21 6.25
N ASP A 63 28.54 -19.41 5.20
CA ASP A 63 29.52 -19.72 4.16
C ASP A 63 30.94 -19.82 4.75
N LEU A 64 31.32 -18.90 5.63
CA LEU A 64 32.59 -18.94 6.37
C LEU A 64 32.69 -20.16 7.29
N LEU A 65 31.65 -20.48 8.05
CA LEU A 65 31.65 -21.68 8.90
C LEU A 65 31.75 -22.96 8.07
N SER A 66 31.10 -23.00 6.91
CA SER A 66 31.19 -24.15 5.99
C SER A 66 32.59 -24.26 5.36
N ASN A 67 33.20 -23.14 5.00
CA ASN A 67 34.55 -23.08 4.44
C ASN A 67 35.61 -23.39 5.50
N ILE A 68 35.45 -22.89 6.73
CA ILE A 68 36.31 -23.23 7.88
C ILE A 68 36.14 -24.70 8.24
N SER A 69 34.93 -25.26 8.19
CA SER A 69 34.72 -26.70 8.45
C SER A 69 35.36 -27.57 7.37
N ARG A 70 35.29 -27.16 6.09
CA ARG A 70 36.00 -27.81 4.98
C ARG A 70 37.52 -27.64 5.12
N ALA A 71 37.99 -26.45 5.47
CA ALA A 71 39.40 -26.14 5.69
C ALA A 71 39.94 -26.90 6.90
N ALA A 72 39.20 -26.99 8.01
CA ALA A 72 39.55 -27.77 9.19
C ALA A 72 39.58 -29.28 8.89
N LYS A 73 38.75 -29.76 7.97
CA LYS A 73 38.83 -31.13 7.44
C LYS A 73 40.09 -31.38 6.60
N ILE A 74 40.67 -30.32 6.00
CA ILE A 74 41.93 -30.33 5.24
C ILE A 74 43.14 -30.06 6.15
N GLN A 75 42.97 -29.30 7.24
CA GLN A 75 44.03 -28.75 8.09
C GLN A 75 44.54 -29.71 9.18
N ASN A 76 44.20 -30.99 9.10
CA ASN A 76 44.86 -32.02 9.89
C ASN A 76 46.35 -32.21 9.50
N SER A 77 46.96 -31.31 8.73
CA SER A 77 48.36 -31.40 8.29
C SER A 77 49.21 -30.13 8.35
N THR A 78 48.73 -28.93 8.71
CA THR A 78 49.65 -27.77 8.81
C THR A 78 49.10 -26.58 9.62
N GLY A 79 49.91 -26.11 10.57
CA GLY A 79 50.08 -24.72 11.03
C GLY A 79 48.85 -23.83 11.31
N LYS A 80 48.75 -23.31 12.55
CA LYS A 80 47.75 -22.32 12.98
C LYS A 80 48.07 -20.92 12.43
N GLU A 81 47.40 -20.48 11.37
CA GLU A 81 47.31 -19.05 11.01
C GLU A 81 45.96 -18.46 11.40
N LYS A 82 45.98 -17.26 12.00
CA LYS A 82 44.78 -16.49 12.35
C LYS A 82 44.26 -15.78 11.10
N ILE A 83 43.16 -16.27 10.56
CA ILE A 83 42.45 -15.61 9.45
C ILE A 83 41.75 -14.35 9.99
N GLN A 84 42.24 -13.17 9.62
CA GLN A 84 41.54 -11.90 9.83
C GLN A 84 40.58 -11.67 8.65
N VAL A 85 39.28 -11.70 8.93
CA VAL A 85 38.22 -11.43 7.94
C VAL A 85 37.84 -9.95 8.03
N ILE A 86 38.19 -9.18 7.01
CA ILE A 86 37.68 -7.82 6.77
C ILE A 86 36.39 -7.96 5.95
N TRP A 87 35.29 -7.35 6.42
CA TRP A 87 33.99 -7.41 5.75
C TRP A 87 33.90 -6.28 4.71
N PRO A 88 33.95 -6.58 3.39
CA PRO A 88 33.62 -5.59 2.38
C PRO A 88 32.12 -5.30 2.45
N VAL A 89 31.73 -4.04 2.67
CA VAL A 89 30.34 -3.59 2.55
C VAL A 89 30.03 -3.50 1.05
N PRO A 90 29.17 -4.35 0.46
CA PRO A 90 28.99 -4.37 -0.99
C PRO A 90 28.09 -3.22 -1.44
N GLU A 91 28.56 -2.38 -2.37
CA GLU A 91 27.75 -1.38 -3.12
C GLU A 91 26.50 -1.97 -3.81
N ALA A 92 26.42 -3.30 -3.94
CA ALA A 92 25.28 -4.01 -4.52
C ALA A 92 24.03 -4.09 -3.61
N GLU A 93 24.09 -3.67 -2.35
CA GLU A 93 22.91 -3.67 -1.45
C GLU A 93 21.91 -2.54 -1.76
N ASP A 94 22.41 -1.34 -2.07
CA ASP A 94 21.57 -0.16 -2.34
C ASP A 94 20.71 -0.35 -3.61
N ALA A 95 21.29 -1.00 -4.62
CA ALA A 95 20.57 -1.37 -5.84
C ALA A 95 19.41 -2.35 -5.58
N LYS A 96 19.57 -3.32 -4.67
CA LYS A 96 18.51 -4.27 -4.29
C LYS A 96 17.34 -3.54 -3.61
N ILE A 97 17.67 -2.59 -2.74
CA ILE A 97 16.69 -1.78 -2.01
C ILE A 97 15.88 -0.92 -2.99
N GLY A 98 16.57 -0.18 -3.87
CA GLY A 98 15.92 0.63 -4.90
C GLY A 98 15.01 -0.19 -5.82
N THR A 99 15.44 -1.41 -6.18
CA THR A 99 14.64 -2.34 -7.01
C THR A 99 13.33 -2.74 -6.32
N LEU A 100 13.32 -2.93 -4.99
CA LEU A 100 12.10 -3.27 -4.24
C LEU A 100 11.07 -2.14 -4.25
N PHE A 101 11.52 -0.89 -4.09
CA PHE A 101 10.65 0.28 -4.14
C PHE A 101 10.11 0.53 -5.56
N ALA A 102 11.00 0.46 -6.56
CA ALA A 102 10.64 0.64 -7.96
C ALA A 102 9.61 -0.40 -8.43
N PHE A 103 9.75 -1.67 -8.03
CA PHE A 103 8.85 -2.72 -8.46
C PHE A 103 7.40 -2.49 -8.00
N LYS A 104 7.17 -2.01 -6.76
CA LYS A 104 5.84 -1.61 -6.28
C LYS A 104 5.24 -0.53 -7.19
N ALA A 105 6.01 0.53 -7.46
CA ALA A 105 5.57 1.65 -8.28
C ALA A 105 5.26 1.26 -9.73
N ILE A 106 6.09 0.41 -10.35
CA ILE A 106 5.89 -0.09 -11.71
C ILE A 106 4.60 -0.92 -11.80
N VAL A 107 4.38 -1.83 -10.85
CA VAL A 107 3.17 -2.65 -10.82
C VAL A 107 1.94 -1.77 -10.58
N GLN A 108 2.01 -0.81 -9.64
CA GLN A 108 0.92 0.14 -9.39
C GLN A 108 0.59 0.96 -10.65
N LEU A 109 1.59 1.48 -11.34
CA LEU A 109 1.42 2.23 -12.59
C LEU A 109 0.73 1.40 -13.67
N PHE A 110 1.11 0.14 -13.83
CA PHE A 110 0.53 -0.75 -14.84
C PHE A 110 -0.93 -1.11 -14.54
N PHE A 111 -1.29 -1.27 -13.26
CA PHE A 111 -2.64 -1.66 -12.86
C PHE A 111 -3.61 -0.48 -12.72
N ASN A 112 -3.15 0.76 -12.50
CA ASN A 112 -4.01 1.94 -12.36
C ASN A 112 -5.03 2.13 -13.53
N PRO A 113 -4.65 2.00 -14.81
CA PRO A 113 -5.63 2.08 -15.90
C PRO A 113 -6.64 0.93 -15.89
N LEU A 114 -6.21 -0.28 -15.50
CA LEU A 114 -7.06 -1.46 -15.40
C LEU A 114 -8.12 -1.26 -14.30
N THR A 115 -7.74 -0.69 -13.16
CA THR A 115 -8.65 -0.47 -12.04
C THR A 115 -9.76 0.51 -12.42
N GLY A 116 -9.46 1.58 -13.17
CA GLY A 116 -10.46 2.50 -13.71
C GLY A 116 -11.54 1.80 -14.54
N HIS A 117 -11.14 0.92 -15.46
CA HIS A 117 -12.08 0.15 -16.28
C HIS A 117 -12.94 -0.81 -15.46
N ILE A 118 -12.38 -1.38 -14.39
CA ILE A 118 -13.11 -2.29 -13.48
C ILE A 118 -14.12 -1.48 -12.64
N ILE A 119 -13.69 -0.34 -12.11
CA ILE A 119 -14.53 0.59 -11.33
C ILE A 119 -15.77 1.00 -12.12
N ASP A 120 -15.60 1.35 -13.39
CA ASP A 120 -16.71 1.75 -14.27
C ASP A 120 -17.76 0.66 -14.46
N ARG A 121 -17.35 -0.62 -14.44
CA ARG A 121 -18.24 -1.76 -14.63
C ARG A 121 -18.88 -2.24 -13.34
N VAL A 122 -18.10 -2.28 -12.27
CA VAL A 122 -18.43 -3.02 -11.05
C VAL A 122 -18.78 -2.10 -9.88
N GLY A 123 -18.43 -0.81 -9.96
CA GLY A 123 -18.55 0.17 -8.88
C GLY A 123 -17.24 0.33 -8.10
N TYR A 124 -17.20 1.30 -7.17
CA TYR A 124 -15.99 1.62 -6.38
C TYR A 124 -15.81 0.73 -5.14
N ASP A 125 -16.89 0.16 -4.60
CA ASP A 125 -16.87 -0.59 -3.34
C ASP A 125 -16.07 -1.90 -3.43
N ILE A 126 -16.37 -2.69 -4.46
CA ILE A 126 -15.77 -4.01 -4.62
C ILE A 126 -14.26 -3.89 -4.91
N PRO A 127 -13.80 -3.03 -5.84
CA PRO A 127 -12.37 -2.93 -6.11
C PRO A 127 -11.60 -2.35 -4.93
N MET A 128 -12.17 -1.41 -4.15
CA MET A 128 -11.54 -0.91 -2.93
C MET A 128 -11.33 -2.02 -1.88
N VAL A 129 -12.36 -2.84 -1.62
CA VAL A 129 -12.27 -3.96 -0.67
C VAL A 129 -11.27 -5.02 -1.14
N ILE A 130 -11.26 -5.32 -2.45
CA ILE A 130 -10.27 -6.22 -3.04
C ILE A 130 -8.86 -5.65 -2.85
N GLY A 131 -8.65 -4.36 -3.13
CA GLY A 131 -7.37 -3.69 -2.95
C GLY A 131 -6.85 -3.77 -1.51
N LEU A 132 -7.68 -3.41 -0.53
CA LEU A 132 -7.34 -3.48 0.90
C LEU A 132 -7.08 -4.92 1.37
N SER A 133 -7.82 -5.90 0.84
CA SER A 133 -7.59 -7.32 1.14
C SER A 133 -6.27 -7.81 0.56
N VAL A 134 -5.91 -7.37 -0.65
CA VAL A 134 -4.64 -7.69 -1.29
C VAL A 134 -3.48 -7.05 -0.52
N ILE A 135 -3.62 -5.79 -0.06
CA ILE A 135 -2.64 -5.12 0.80
C ILE A 135 -2.45 -5.89 2.12
N PHE A 136 -3.52 -6.37 2.73
CA PHE A 136 -3.44 -7.21 3.94
C PHE A 136 -2.64 -8.49 3.70
N ILE A 137 -2.95 -9.23 2.64
CA ILE A 137 -2.28 -10.49 2.29
C ILE A 137 -0.81 -10.22 1.95
N SER A 138 -0.52 -9.23 1.11
CA SER A 138 0.84 -8.90 0.70
C SER A 138 1.69 -8.44 1.88
N THR A 139 1.14 -7.63 2.78
CA THR A 139 1.83 -7.14 3.98
C THR A 139 2.08 -8.28 4.97
N SER A 140 1.15 -9.23 5.08
CA SER A 140 1.36 -10.44 5.88
C SER A 140 2.48 -11.31 5.32
N ILE A 141 2.50 -11.52 3.99
CA ILE A 141 3.60 -12.23 3.31
C ILE A 141 4.93 -11.51 3.53
N PHE A 142 4.94 -10.18 3.47
CA PHE A 142 6.12 -9.37 3.72
C PHE A 142 6.63 -9.51 5.16
N ALA A 143 5.74 -9.46 6.16
CA ALA A 143 6.08 -9.59 7.57
C ALA A 143 6.81 -10.92 7.89
N PHE A 144 6.32 -12.02 7.32
CA PHE A 144 6.91 -13.35 7.50
C PHE A 144 7.99 -13.70 6.45
N GLY A 145 8.25 -12.81 5.49
CA GLY A 145 9.20 -13.02 4.40
C GLY A 145 10.64 -13.13 4.90
N ARG A 146 11.25 -14.31 4.72
CA ARG A 146 12.67 -14.57 5.05
C ARG A 146 13.58 -14.60 3.82
N SER A 147 13.09 -14.21 2.66
CA SER A 147 13.86 -14.23 1.41
C SER A 147 13.58 -12.97 0.60
N PHE A 148 14.62 -12.47 -0.08
CA PHE A 148 14.51 -11.35 -1.00
C PHE A 148 13.41 -11.56 -2.05
N GLY A 149 13.30 -12.77 -2.61
CA GLY A 149 12.26 -13.08 -3.60
C GLY A 149 10.83 -12.99 -3.05
N VAL A 150 10.64 -13.34 -1.77
CA VAL A 150 9.33 -13.24 -1.10
C VAL A 150 9.00 -11.77 -0.83
N MET A 151 9.96 -10.98 -0.38
CA MET A 151 9.78 -9.53 -0.19
C MET A 151 9.50 -8.82 -1.52
N PHE A 152 10.22 -9.19 -2.58
CA PHE A 152 10.02 -8.66 -3.93
C PHE A 152 8.62 -8.94 -4.48
N THR A 153 8.18 -10.20 -4.41
CA THR A 153 6.82 -10.58 -4.85
C THR A 153 5.74 -9.95 -3.99
N ALA A 154 5.94 -9.85 -2.67
CA ALA A 154 5.04 -9.14 -1.77
C ALA A 154 4.90 -7.66 -2.14
N ARG A 155 5.99 -6.98 -2.53
CA ARG A 155 5.94 -5.58 -2.99
C ARG A 155 5.16 -5.39 -4.28
N GLY A 156 5.34 -6.29 -5.25
CA GLY A 156 4.54 -6.28 -6.47
C GLY A 156 3.06 -6.46 -6.16
N LEU A 157 2.71 -7.42 -5.31
CA LEU A 157 1.33 -7.66 -4.90
C LEU A 157 0.73 -6.46 -4.14
N GLN A 158 1.53 -5.82 -3.28
CA GLN A 158 1.12 -4.59 -2.61
C GLN A 158 0.80 -3.48 -3.61
N GLY A 159 1.62 -3.30 -4.66
CA GLY A 159 1.35 -2.36 -5.75
C GLY A 159 0.03 -2.61 -6.49
N VAL A 160 -0.34 -3.88 -6.70
CA VAL A 160 -1.68 -4.23 -7.22
C VAL A 160 -2.76 -3.77 -6.24
N GLY A 161 -2.60 -4.08 -4.96
CA GLY A 161 -3.54 -3.69 -3.91
C GLY A 161 -3.74 -2.17 -3.80
N SER A 162 -2.64 -1.41 -3.78
CA SER A 162 -2.64 0.07 -3.76
C SER A 162 -3.34 0.65 -4.99
N ALA A 163 -3.06 0.12 -6.19
CA ALA A 163 -3.72 0.58 -7.43
C ALA A 163 -5.25 0.50 -7.34
N PHE A 164 -5.77 -0.59 -6.78
CA PHE A 164 -7.20 -0.78 -6.58
C PHE A 164 -7.76 0.09 -5.45
N ALA A 165 -7.08 0.17 -4.31
CA ALA A 165 -7.53 0.95 -3.16
C ALA A 165 -7.53 2.46 -3.45
N ASP A 166 -6.43 3.00 -3.96
CA ASP A 166 -6.22 4.44 -4.16
C ASP A 166 -7.16 4.97 -5.25
N THR A 167 -7.20 4.29 -6.40
CA THR A 167 -8.03 4.70 -7.54
C THR A 167 -9.51 4.65 -7.17
N SER A 168 -9.95 3.59 -6.48
CA SER A 168 -11.35 3.46 -6.06
C SER A 168 -11.72 4.46 -4.97
N GLY A 169 -10.83 4.70 -4.01
CA GLY A 169 -11.05 5.63 -2.91
C GLY A 169 -11.19 7.07 -3.41
N LEU A 170 -10.26 7.53 -4.25
CA LEU A 170 -10.32 8.88 -4.83
C LEU A 170 -11.52 9.04 -5.77
N ALA A 171 -11.83 8.03 -6.59
CA ALA A 171 -13.03 8.03 -7.43
C ALA A 171 -14.33 8.07 -6.60
N MET A 172 -14.36 7.37 -5.46
CA MET A 172 -15.51 7.39 -4.55
C MET A 172 -15.71 8.77 -3.90
N ILE A 173 -14.64 9.46 -3.51
CA ILE A 173 -14.74 10.86 -3.05
C ILE A 173 -15.27 11.75 -4.17
N ALA A 174 -14.70 11.62 -5.38
CA ALA A 174 -15.09 12.44 -6.53
C ALA A 174 -16.56 12.25 -6.94
N ASP A 175 -17.09 11.03 -6.85
CA ASP A 175 -18.51 10.72 -7.14
C ASP A 175 -19.45 11.25 -6.04
N ARG A 176 -18.98 11.26 -4.78
CA ARG A 176 -19.84 11.59 -3.64
C ARG A 176 -19.93 13.09 -3.33
N TYR A 177 -18.91 13.85 -3.70
CA TYR A 177 -18.88 15.30 -3.57
C TYR A 177 -19.15 15.93 -4.94
N THR A 178 -20.40 16.32 -5.17
CA THR A 178 -20.86 16.87 -6.46
C THR A 178 -20.46 18.33 -6.67
N GLU A 179 -20.40 19.11 -5.58
CA GLU A 179 -19.98 20.52 -5.61
C GLU A 179 -18.47 20.62 -5.81
N GLU A 180 -18.02 21.40 -6.80
CA GLU A 180 -16.61 21.48 -7.19
C GLU A 180 -15.69 21.94 -6.05
N ASN A 181 -16.13 22.93 -5.27
CA ASN A 181 -15.39 23.45 -4.13
C ASN A 181 -15.26 22.42 -3.01
N GLU A 182 -16.36 21.72 -2.67
CA GLU A 182 -16.34 20.69 -1.63
C GLU A 182 -15.56 19.45 -2.07
N ARG A 183 -15.64 19.08 -3.36
CA ARG A 183 -14.88 17.98 -3.94
C ARG A 183 -13.39 18.22 -3.88
N THR A 184 -12.96 19.42 -4.29
CA THR A 184 -11.54 19.81 -4.25
C THR A 184 -11.02 19.83 -2.82
N MET A 185 -11.80 20.37 -1.88
CA MET A 185 -11.47 20.34 -0.46
C MET A 185 -11.38 18.91 0.08
N ALA A 186 -12.33 18.03 -0.25
CA ALA A 186 -12.33 16.64 0.20
C ALA A 186 -11.13 15.85 -0.36
N LEU A 187 -10.82 16.00 -1.65
CA LEU A 187 -9.63 15.41 -2.25
C LEU A 187 -8.35 15.98 -1.64
N GLY A 188 -8.28 17.29 -1.37
CA GLY A 188 -7.17 17.92 -0.69
C GLY A 188 -6.94 17.37 0.72
N ILE A 189 -8.01 17.15 1.49
CA ILE A 189 -7.93 16.48 2.80
C ILE A 189 -7.39 15.06 2.64
N ALA A 190 -7.94 14.27 1.71
CA ALA A 190 -7.50 12.89 1.49
C ALA A 190 -6.00 12.81 1.12
N LEU A 191 -5.51 13.71 0.27
CA LEU A 191 -4.09 13.80 -0.08
C LEU A 191 -3.22 14.30 1.09
N ALA A 192 -3.74 15.19 1.95
CA ALA A 192 -3.02 15.61 3.16
C ALA A 192 -2.75 14.44 4.12
N PHE A 193 -3.68 13.47 4.19
CA PHE A 193 -3.51 12.25 4.98
C PHE A 193 -2.40 11.34 4.43
N ILE A 194 -2.14 11.36 3.13
CA ILE A 194 -0.97 10.69 2.54
C ILE A 194 0.30 11.31 3.14
N SER A 195 0.49 12.62 3.01
CA SER A 195 1.66 13.31 3.56
C SER A 195 1.83 13.12 5.06
N PHE A 196 0.72 13.11 5.81
CA PHE A 196 0.71 12.81 7.23
C PHE A 196 1.20 11.38 7.51
N GLY A 197 0.78 10.40 6.72
CA GLY A 197 1.27 9.03 6.77
C GLY A 197 2.79 8.95 6.53
N SER A 198 3.34 9.71 5.58
CA SER A 198 4.80 9.75 5.35
C SER A 198 5.56 10.27 6.56
N LEU A 199 5.02 11.30 7.21
CA LEU A 199 5.65 11.94 8.35
C LEU A 199 5.68 11.03 9.59
N PHE A 200 4.56 10.35 9.88
CA PHE A 200 4.42 9.51 11.07
C PHE A 200 4.99 8.10 10.89
N ALA A 201 5.21 7.65 9.67
CA ALA A 201 5.66 6.30 9.38
C ALA A 201 7.04 5.95 9.95
N PRO A 202 8.15 6.70 9.72
CA PRO A 202 9.46 6.31 10.24
C PRO A 202 9.51 6.27 11.78
N PRO A 203 8.97 7.25 12.53
CA PRO A 203 8.89 7.17 13.99
C PRO A 203 8.07 5.96 14.47
N PHE A 204 6.91 5.72 13.85
CA PHE A 204 6.05 4.59 14.19
C PHE A 204 6.75 3.25 13.93
N GLY A 205 7.35 3.09 12.74
CA GLY A 205 8.06 1.88 12.34
C GLY A 205 9.30 1.61 13.19
N GLY A 206 10.13 2.63 13.42
CA GLY A 206 11.37 2.51 14.18
C GLY A 206 11.14 2.16 15.65
N VAL A 207 10.18 2.82 16.31
CA VAL A 207 9.86 2.52 17.71
C VAL A 207 9.28 1.10 17.83
N LEU A 208 8.29 0.73 17.03
CA LEU A 208 7.70 -0.62 17.12
C LEU A 208 8.70 -1.73 16.77
N TYR A 209 9.61 -1.48 15.83
CA TYR A 209 10.67 -2.42 15.46
C TYR A 209 11.59 -2.73 16.66
N GLN A 210 11.96 -1.72 17.45
CA GLN A 210 12.83 -1.89 18.61
C GLN A 210 12.19 -2.71 19.74
N TYR A 211 10.88 -2.57 19.98
CA TYR A 211 10.20 -3.23 21.10
C TYR A 211 9.66 -4.63 20.77
N CYS A 212 9.24 -4.89 19.53
CA CYS A 212 8.49 -6.10 19.19
C CYS A 212 9.00 -6.83 17.94
N GLY A 213 10.14 -6.42 17.39
CA GLY A 213 10.70 -7.00 16.16
C GLY A 213 9.99 -6.53 14.90
N LYS A 214 10.44 -7.03 13.74
CA LYS A 214 9.98 -6.59 12.42
C LYS A 214 8.54 -6.97 12.12
N GLU A 215 8.03 -8.08 12.66
CA GLU A 215 6.72 -8.60 12.29
C GLU A 215 5.59 -7.69 12.80
N PHE A 216 5.78 -7.08 13.97
CA PHE A 216 4.73 -6.36 14.68
C PHE A 216 4.19 -5.11 13.96
N PRO A 217 5.01 -4.16 13.49
CA PRO A 217 4.49 -2.97 12.80
C PRO A 217 3.74 -3.33 11.51
N PHE A 218 4.21 -4.33 10.76
CA PHE A 218 3.56 -4.76 9.53
C PHE A 218 2.23 -5.46 9.79
N ILE A 219 2.18 -6.37 10.76
CA ILE A 219 0.94 -7.08 11.10
C ILE A 219 -0.09 -6.10 11.66
N ALA A 220 0.32 -5.16 12.52
CA ALA A 220 -0.58 -4.15 13.07
C ALA A 220 -1.22 -3.29 11.96
N LEU A 221 -0.41 -2.79 11.02
CA LEU A 221 -0.90 -2.03 9.87
C LEU A 221 -1.74 -2.87 8.91
N ALA A 222 -1.38 -4.15 8.70
CA ALA A 222 -2.16 -5.06 7.87
C ALA A 222 -3.56 -5.28 8.45
N PHE A 223 -3.67 -5.57 9.75
CA PHE A 223 -4.98 -5.73 10.40
C PHE A 223 -5.79 -4.44 10.38
N LEU A 224 -5.14 -3.29 10.51
CA LEU A 224 -5.82 -2.00 10.41
C LEU A 224 -6.37 -1.75 8.99
N ALA A 225 -5.61 -2.12 7.95
CA ALA A 225 -6.07 -2.06 6.56
C ALA A 225 -7.23 -3.03 6.28
N LEU A 226 -7.19 -4.24 6.86
CA LEU A 226 -8.29 -5.20 6.75
C LEU A 226 -9.55 -4.69 7.47
N PHE A 227 -9.39 -4.09 8.64
CA PHE A 227 -10.49 -3.48 9.39
C PHE A 227 -11.11 -2.31 8.61
N ASP A 228 -10.29 -1.46 7.98
CA ASP A 228 -10.77 -0.40 7.11
C ASP A 228 -11.56 -0.95 5.92
N GLY A 229 -11.06 -2.01 5.26
CA GLY A 229 -11.79 -2.70 4.18
C GLY A 229 -13.15 -3.27 4.63
N PHE A 230 -13.23 -3.77 5.87
CA PHE A 230 -14.51 -4.20 6.45
C PHE A 230 -15.47 -3.03 6.68
N LEU A 231 -14.97 -1.88 7.14
CA LEU A 231 -15.77 -0.66 7.30
C LEU A 231 -16.30 -0.15 5.95
N VAL A 232 -15.48 -0.13 4.90
CA VAL A 232 -15.90 0.20 3.52
C VAL A 232 -17.08 -0.68 3.12
N LEU A 233 -16.94 -2.00 3.27
CA LEU A 233 -17.97 -2.96 2.90
C LEU A 233 -19.26 -2.76 3.69
N PHE A 234 -19.17 -2.39 4.97
CA PHE A 234 -20.35 -2.13 5.80
C PHE A 234 -21.08 -0.84 5.40
N ILE A 235 -20.35 0.23 5.09
CA ILE A 235 -20.92 1.55 4.72
C ILE A 235 -21.44 1.60 3.29
N MET A 236 -20.85 0.85 2.37
CA MET A 236 -21.19 0.92 0.95
C MET A 236 -22.33 -0.01 0.51
N LYS A 237 -22.65 -1.06 1.28
CA LYS A 237 -23.79 -1.96 1.02
C LYS A 237 -25.10 -1.25 0.60
N PRO A 238 -25.60 -0.23 1.32
CA PRO A 238 -26.85 0.43 0.94
C PRO A 238 -26.75 1.19 -0.39
N VAL A 239 -25.58 1.74 -0.74
CA VAL A 239 -25.38 2.52 -1.98
C VAL A 239 -25.23 1.60 -3.19
N ARG A 240 -24.54 0.48 -3.01
CA ARG A 240 -24.36 -0.52 -4.06
C ARG A 240 -25.70 -1.04 -4.56
N LEU A 241 -26.65 -1.29 -3.66
CA LEU A 241 -27.99 -1.76 -4.03
C LEU A 241 -28.72 -0.73 -4.91
N VAL A 242 -28.72 0.53 -4.51
CA VAL A 242 -29.32 1.64 -5.30
C VAL A 242 -28.64 1.80 -6.66
N ARG A 243 -27.30 1.71 -6.72
CA ARG A 243 -26.55 1.77 -8.00
C ARG A 243 -26.87 0.57 -8.90
N MET A 244 -27.07 -0.61 -8.33
CA MET A 244 -27.47 -1.81 -9.08
C MET A 244 -28.87 -1.66 -9.66
N GLU A 245 -29.81 -1.06 -8.92
CA GLU A 245 -31.15 -0.72 -9.40
C GLU A 245 -31.09 0.29 -10.57
N LEU A 246 -30.38 1.41 -10.40
CA LEU A 246 -30.14 2.40 -11.46
C LEU A 246 -29.48 1.79 -12.71
N LYS A 247 -28.65 0.75 -12.54
CA LYS A 247 -27.99 0.04 -13.65
C LYS A 247 -28.95 -0.89 -14.37
N ALA A 248 -29.85 -1.55 -13.63
CA ALA A 248 -30.92 -2.36 -14.19
C ALA A 248 -31.92 -1.50 -14.99
N GLU A 249 -32.15 -0.27 -14.53
CA GLU A 249 -33.01 0.73 -15.20
C GLU A 249 -32.34 1.41 -16.40
N GLY A 250 -31.05 1.17 -16.65
CA GLY A 250 -30.30 1.81 -17.75
C GLY A 250 -30.06 3.32 -17.57
N ALA A 251 -30.29 3.84 -16.36
CA ALA A 251 -30.15 5.26 -16.02
C ALA A 251 -28.70 5.70 -15.76
N LEU A 252 -27.74 4.76 -15.72
CA LEU A 252 -26.32 5.08 -15.55
C LEU A 252 -25.69 5.58 -16.86
N PRO A 253 -24.90 6.67 -16.80
CA PRO A 253 -24.14 7.14 -17.96
C PRO A 253 -23.21 6.03 -18.48
N LYS A 254 -23.13 5.91 -19.81
CA LYS A 254 -22.26 4.92 -20.45
C LYS A 254 -20.81 5.19 -20.04
N PRO A 255 -20.04 4.14 -19.68
CA PRO A 255 -18.64 4.31 -19.30
C PRO A 255 -17.85 4.92 -20.45
N VAL A 256 -17.07 5.95 -20.15
CA VAL A 256 -16.22 6.62 -21.15
C VAL A 256 -14.99 5.75 -21.40
N PRO A 257 -14.67 5.42 -22.66
CA PRO A 257 -13.54 4.55 -22.92
C PRO A 257 -12.22 5.28 -22.62
N ILE A 258 -11.32 4.63 -21.87
CA ILE A 258 -10.03 5.18 -21.40
C ILE A 258 -9.20 5.79 -22.54
N HIS A 259 -9.22 5.20 -23.74
CA HIS A 259 -8.47 5.74 -24.88
C HIS A 259 -8.90 7.16 -25.28
N ARG A 260 -10.16 7.53 -25.00
CA ARG A 260 -10.70 8.87 -25.28
C ARG A 260 -10.23 9.86 -24.22
N LEU A 261 -10.15 9.41 -22.96
CA LEU A 261 -9.63 10.18 -21.84
C LEU A 261 -8.12 10.46 -22.00
N LEU A 262 -7.35 9.46 -22.42
CA LEU A 262 -5.91 9.59 -22.69
C LEU A 262 -5.58 10.47 -23.90
N ARG A 263 -6.55 10.72 -24.80
CA ARG A 263 -6.40 11.62 -25.94
C ARG A 263 -6.86 13.05 -25.64
N ASP A 264 -7.37 13.31 -24.44
CA ASP A 264 -7.79 14.64 -24.06
C ASP A 264 -6.56 15.54 -23.81
N PRO A 265 -6.44 16.69 -24.51
CA PRO A 265 -5.27 17.56 -24.39
C PRO A 265 -5.12 18.14 -22.98
N PHE A 266 -6.22 18.43 -22.27
CA PHE A 266 -6.14 18.99 -20.92
C PHE A 266 -5.62 17.96 -19.92
N ILE A 267 -6.07 16.71 -20.04
CA ILE A 267 -5.60 15.60 -19.19
C ILE A 267 -4.13 15.31 -19.45
N LEU A 268 -3.70 15.34 -20.72
CA LEU A 268 -2.31 15.12 -21.09
C LEU A 268 -1.39 16.24 -20.56
N ILE A 269 -1.82 17.50 -20.62
CA ILE A 269 -1.08 18.63 -20.05
C ILE A 269 -0.95 18.48 -18.53
N CYS A 270 -2.06 18.17 -17.83
CA CYS A 270 -2.02 17.96 -16.38
C CYS A 270 -1.13 16.77 -15.99
N ALA A 271 -1.24 15.64 -16.68
CA ALA A 271 -0.39 14.47 -16.44
C ALA A 271 1.09 14.78 -16.70
N GLY A 272 1.40 15.48 -17.80
CA GLY A 272 2.76 15.92 -18.13
C GLY A 272 3.34 16.86 -17.08
N ALA A 273 2.56 17.83 -16.61
CA ALA A 273 2.97 18.73 -15.52
C ALA A 273 3.23 17.97 -14.21
N LEU A 274 2.38 16.99 -13.88
CA LEU A 274 2.55 16.16 -12.68
C LEU A 274 3.82 15.30 -12.76
N VAL A 275 4.10 14.71 -13.92
CA VAL A 275 5.32 13.94 -14.16
C VAL A 275 6.56 14.84 -14.06
N ALA A 276 6.53 16.01 -14.70
CA ALA A 276 7.64 16.96 -14.64
C ALA A 276 7.94 17.41 -13.20
N ALA A 277 6.90 17.75 -12.43
CA ALA A 277 7.04 18.16 -11.03
C ALA A 277 7.64 17.05 -10.15
N ASN A 278 7.18 15.80 -10.31
CA ASN A 278 7.68 14.67 -9.53
C ASN A 278 9.11 14.26 -9.92
N ILE A 279 9.47 14.35 -11.20
CA ILE A 279 10.85 14.11 -11.65
C ILE A 279 11.79 15.13 -11.02
N SER A 280 11.43 16.41 -10.99
CA SER A 280 12.24 17.44 -10.33
C SER A 280 12.42 17.17 -8.84
N LEU A 281 11.38 16.69 -8.15
CA LEU A 281 11.46 16.30 -6.74
C LEU A 281 12.43 15.12 -6.54
N ALA A 282 12.36 14.11 -7.41
CA ALA A 282 13.22 12.92 -7.36
C ALA A 282 14.70 13.21 -7.63
N PHE A 283 15.04 14.33 -8.28
CA PHE A 283 16.43 14.79 -8.43
C PHE A 283 16.95 15.57 -7.20
N LEU A 284 16.04 16.07 -6.34
CA LEU A 284 16.39 16.80 -5.12
C LEU A 284 16.55 15.88 -3.90
N GLU A 285 15.90 14.71 -3.90
CA GLU A 285 16.04 13.65 -2.89
C GLU A 285 17.27 12.76 -3.17
#